data_AF-A0A2K3LKE1-F1
#
_entry.id   AF-A0A2K3LKE1-F1
#
_cell.length_a   1.000
_cell.length_b   1.000
_cell.length_c   1.000
_cell.angle_alpha   90.00
_cell.angle_beta   90.00
_cell.angle_gamma   90.00
#
_symmetry.space_group_name_H-M   'P 1'
#
loop_
_entity.id
_entity.type
_entity.pdbx_description
1 polymer ?
#
loop_
_entity_poly.entity_id
_entity_poly.type
_entity_poly.pdbx_seq_one_letter_code
_entity_poly.pdbx_strand_id
1 'polypeptide(L)'
;MVGDTESCNGRACGWNYGRIESLKVEVYNEILNRLRELNIPDVTLPYFEDELWLHFNTLPTRYALEMNVQKAQDVLMHKNLQNMARTIASRPAIEVRLLQVIYASTNYL
;
A
#
# COMPACT_ATOMS: atom_id res chain seq x y z
N MET A 1 17.01 41.64 15.15
CA MET A 1 17.79 40.62 14.41
C MET A 1 17.11 39.29 14.65
N VAL A 2 16.73 38.67 13.54
CA VAL A 2 16.24 37.31 13.28
C VAL A 2 15.72 36.51 14.48
N GLY A 3 14.40 36.31 14.50
CA GLY A 3 13.77 35.20 15.19
C GLY A 3 13.94 33.94 14.36
N ASP A 4 14.27 32.86 15.02
CA ASP A 4 14.54 31.54 14.45
C ASP A 4 13.31 31.06 13.66
N THR A 5 13.33 31.25 12.35
CA THR A 5 12.45 30.52 11.44
C THR A 5 12.96 29.09 11.38
N GLU A 6 12.38 28.25 12.22
CA GLU A 6 12.32 26.80 12.06
C GLU A 6 11.64 26.48 10.71
N SER A 7 12.41 26.63 9.64
CA SER A 7 12.04 26.20 8.30
C SER A 7 11.99 24.69 8.34
N CYS A 8 10.79 24.15 8.52
CA CYS A 8 10.48 22.75 8.31
C CYS A 8 11.08 22.34 6.97
N ASN A 9 12.23 21.68 7.03
CA ASN A 9 12.87 21.06 5.89
C ASN A 9 12.07 19.79 5.59
N GLY A 10 10.81 19.99 5.16
CA GLY A 10 9.97 18.98 4.57
C GLY A 10 10.65 18.62 3.27
N ARG A 11 11.66 17.75 3.36
CA ARG A 11 12.21 17.06 2.20
C ARG A 11 11.00 16.35 1.59
N ALA A 12 10.38 16.97 0.60
CA ALA A 12 9.77 16.24 -0.47
C ALA A 12 10.90 15.36 -0.98
N CYS A 13 10.93 14.10 -0.50
CA CYS A 13 11.82 13.10 -1.03
C CYS A 13 11.65 13.20 -2.54
N GLY A 14 12.72 13.62 -3.23
CA GLY A 14 12.74 13.92 -4.66
C GLY A 14 12.60 12.66 -5.49
N TRP A 15 11.49 11.98 -5.29
CA TRP A 15 11.01 10.84 -6.02
C TRP A 15 10.76 11.32 -7.44
N ASN A 16 11.73 11.08 -8.32
CA ASN A 16 11.54 11.34 -9.73
C ASN A 16 10.51 10.33 -10.24
N TYR A 17 9.26 10.79 -10.40
CA TYR A 17 8.11 9.92 -10.69
C TYR A 17 8.39 8.96 -11.85
N GLY A 18 9.08 9.41 -12.90
CA GLY A 18 9.48 8.55 -14.02
C GLY A 18 10.40 7.38 -13.62
N ARG A 19 11.37 7.61 -12.72
CA ARG A 19 12.29 6.57 -12.23
C ARG A 19 11.58 5.55 -11.35
N ILE A 20 10.57 5.98 -10.61
CA ILE A 20 9.73 5.11 -9.79
C ILE A 20 8.84 4.21 -10.65
N GLU A 21 8.22 4.76 -11.69
CA GLU A 21 7.37 3.97 -12.57
C GLU A 21 8.19 2.89 -13.30
N SER A 22 9.40 3.21 -13.76
CA SER A 22 10.31 2.20 -14.33
C SER A 22 10.63 1.09 -13.34
N LEU A 23 10.93 1.42 -12.08
CA LEU A 23 11.23 0.43 -11.06
C LEU A 23 10.00 -0.44 -10.72
N LYS A 24 8.79 0.15 -10.66
CA LYS A 24 7.55 -0.61 -10.46
C LYS A 24 7.36 -1.66 -11.55
N VAL A 25 7.62 -1.31 -12.80
CA VAL A 25 7.54 -2.23 -13.93
C VAL A 25 8.58 -3.36 -13.81
N GLU A 26 9.81 -3.05 -13.45
CA GLU A 26 10.87 -4.04 -13.23
C GLU A 26 10.49 -5.04 -12.13
N VAL A 27 10.08 -4.52 -10.95
CA VAL A 27 9.67 -5.33 -9.80
C VAL A 27 8.45 -6.19 -10.14
N TYR A 28 7.47 -5.63 -10.85
CA TYR A 28 6.30 -6.38 -11.32
C TYR A 28 6.68 -7.58 -12.19
N ASN A 29 7.54 -7.36 -13.20
CA ASN A 29 7.96 -8.42 -14.11
C ASN A 29 8.74 -9.52 -13.38
N GLU A 30 9.59 -9.16 -12.43
CA GLU A 30 10.37 -10.12 -11.67
C GLU A 30 9.48 -10.97 -10.74
N ILE A 31 8.46 -10.37 -10.11
CA ILE A 31 7.46 -11.09 -9.32
C ILE A 31 6.67 -12.04 -10.22
N LEU A 32 6.19 -11.57 -11.37
CA LEU A 32 5.41 -12.37 -12.29
C LEU A 32 6.21 -13.61 -12.76
N ASN A 33 7.49 -13.42 -13.09
CA ASN A 33 8.38 -14.52 -13.46
C ASN A 33 8.56 -15.53 -12.32
N ARG A 34 8.81 -15.07 -11.09
CA ARG A 34 8.93 -15.98 -9.93
C ARG A 34 7.65 -16.74 -9.63
N LEU A 35 6.49 -16.09 -9.74
CA LEU A 35 5.20 -16.75 -9.54
C LEU A 35 4.96 -17.84 -10.59
N ARG A 36 5.39 -17.62 -11.84
CA ARG A 36 5.38 -18.64 -12.91
C ARG A 36 6.35 -19.79 -12.61
N GLU A 37 7.58 -19.49 -12.19
CA GLU A 37 8.58 -20.52 -11.81
C GLU A 37 8.10 -21.40 -10.65
N LEU A 38 7.37 -20.82 -9.70
CA LEU A 38 6.75 -21.53 -8.57
C LEU A 38 5.54 -22.37 -8.97
N ASN A 39 5.12 -22.35 -10.24
CA ASN A 39 3.97 -23.08 -10.78
C ASN A 39 2.69 -22.86 -9.96
N ILE A 40 2.46 -21.63 -9.50
CA ILE A 40 1.25 -21.31 -8.73
C ILE A 40 0.04 -21.32 -9.67
N PRO A 41 -1.03 -22.08 -9.36
CA PRO A 41 -2.18 -22.25 -10.24
C PRO A 41 -2.87 -20.91 -10.54
N ASP A 42 -2.90 -19.98 -9.58
CA ASP A 42 -3.49 -18.65 -9.73
C ASP A 42 -2.89 -17.86 -10.89
N VAL A 43 -1.62 -18.11 -11.24
CA VAL A 43 -0.91 -17.40 -12.34
C VAL A 43 -1.43 -17.80 -13.71
N THR A 44 -2.07 -18.97 -13.80
CA THR A 44 -2.69 -19.47 -15.04
C THR A 44 -4.10 -18.94 -15.25
N LEU A 45 -4.67 -18.24 -14.26
CA LEU A 45 -6.00 -17.69 -14.37
C LEU A 45 -6.04 -16.53 -15.38
N PRO A 46 -7.10 -16.43 -16.17
CA PRO A 46 -7.32 -15.25 -17.00
C PRO A 46 -7.40 -14.00 -16.11
N TYR A 47 -6.87 -12.88 -16.59
CA TYR A 47 -6.80 -11.58 -15.88
C TYR A 47 -5.87 -11.51 -14.68
N PHE A 48 -5.15 -12.57 -14.33
CA PHE A 48 -4.23 -12.56 -13.19
C PHE A 48 -3.19 -11.44 -13.28
N GLU A 49 -2.59 -11.26 -14.46
CA GLU A 49 -1.58 -10.23 -14.73
C GLU A 49 -2.14 -8.82 -14.53
N ASP A 50 -3.32 -8.55 -15.09
CA ASP A 50 -4.00 -7.26 -14.98
C ASP A 50 -4.36 -6.95 -13.52
N GLU A 51 -4.87 -7.94 -12.78
CA GLU A 51 -5.20 -7.79 -11.36
C GLU A 51 -3.96 -7.55 -10.49
N LEU A 52 -2.86 -8.25 -10.80
CA LEU A 52 -1.58 -8.08 -10.10
C LEU A 52 -0.99 -6.70 -10.37
N TRP A 53 -1.05 -6.23 -11.62
CA TRP A 53 -0.61 -4.90 -12.02
C TRP A 53 -1.45 -3.80 -11.35
N LEU A 54 -2.78 -3.96 -11.32
CA LEU A 54 -3.66 -3.04 -10.61
C LEU A 54 -3.33 -2.98 -9.13
N HIS A 55 -3.12 -4.14 -8.48
CA HIS A 55 -2.74 -4.20 -7.08
C HIS A 55 -1.45 -3.42 -6.81
N PHE A 56 -0.43 -3.59 -7.65
CA PHE A 56 0.82 -2.84 -7.57
C PHE A 56 0.65 -1.33 -7.65
N ASN A 57 -0.25 -0.88 -8.53
CA ASN A 57 -0.52 0.55 -8.71
C ASN A 57 -1.35 1.16 -7.58
N THR A 58 -2.12 0.35 -6.85
CA THR A 58 -2.85 0.82 -5.65
C THR A 58 -1.97 0.97 -4.42
N LEU A 59 -0.77 0.38 -4.39
CA LEU A 59 0.14 0.47 -3.26
C LEU A 59 0.95 1.78 -3.30
N PRO A 60 1.25 2.39 -2.13
CA PRO A 60 2.15 3.55 -2.07
C PRO A 60 3.49 3.23 -2.74
N THR A 61 4.05 4.18 -3.49
CA THR A 61 5.34 4.03 -4.19
C THR A 61 6.47 3.43 -3.36
N ARG A 62 6.56 3.78 -2.07
CA ARG A 62 7.54 3.22 -1.13
C ARG A 62 7.44 1.70 -0.98
N TYR A 63 6.26 1.11 -1.13
CA TYR A 63 6.09 -0.34 -1.09
C TYR A 63 6.81 -0.99 -2.27
N ALA A 64 6.67 -0.48 -3.49
CA ALA A 64 7.36 -1.05 -4.65
C ALA A 64 8.90 -0.99 -4.51
N LEU A 65 9.41 0.03 -3.82
CA LEU A 65 10.84 0.20 -3.53
C LEU A 65 11.35 -0.71 -2.40
N GLU A 66 10.52 -0.97 -1.39
CA GLU A 66 10.84 -1.78 -0.20
C GLU A 66 10.47 -3.25 -0.37
N MET A 67 9.72 -3.59 -1.42
CA MET A 67 9.27 -4.95 -1.71
C MET A 67 10.46 -5.82 -2.11
N ASN A 68 10.73 -6.81 -1.27
CA ASN A 68 11.68 -7.85 -1.63
C ASN A 68 11.00 -8.84 -2.59
N VAL A 69 11.43 -8.83 -3.85
CA VAL A 69 10.91 -9.74 -4.88
C VAL A 69 11.06 -11.21 -4.49
N GLN A 70 11.97 -11.56 -3.56
CA GLN A 70 12.13 -12.95 -3.10
C GLN A 70 10.89 -13.48 -2.36
N LYS A 71 10.01 -12.57 -1.95
CA LYS A 71 8.76 -12.85 -1.24
C LYS A 71 7.54 -12.66 -2.13
N ALA A 72 7.64 -12.94 -3.43
CA ALA A 72 6.53 -12.85 -4.38
C ALA A 72 5.24 -13.55 -3.88
N GLN A 73 5.37 -14.65 -3.15
CA GLN A 73 4.25 -15.34 -2.49
C GLN A 73 3.58 -14.50 -1.39
N ASP A 74 4.35 -13.75 -0.59
CA ASP A 74 3.82 -12.84 0.45
C ASP A 74 2.99 -11.72 -0.20
N VAL A 75 3.36 -11.28 -1.40
CA VAL A 75 2.61 -10.27 -2.19
C VAL A 75 1.25 -10.83 -2.61
N LEU A 76 1.23 -12.05 -3.13
CA LEU A 76 0.01 -12.73 -3.51
C LEU A 76 -0.88 -12.98 -2.28
N MET A 77 -0.28 -13.41 -1.16
CA MET A 77 -0.97 -13.59 0.11
C MET A 77 -1.59 -12.26 0.60
N HIS A 78 -0.87 -11.14 0.49
CA HIS A 78 -1.38 -9.82 0.86
C HIS A 78 -2.57 -9.39 -0.01
N LYS A 79 -2.48 -9.58 -1.34
CA LYS A 79 -3.61 -9.36 -2.26
C LYS A 79 -4.82 -10.18 -1.84
N ASN A 80 -4.62 -11.47 -1.57
CA ASN A 80 -5.70 -12.37 -1.16
C ASN A 80 -6.31 -11.98 0.19
N LEU A 81 -5.48 -11.63 1.18
CA LEU A 81 -5.92 -11.11 2.48
C LEU A 81 -6.73 -9.82 2.33
N GLN A 82 -6.28 -8.87 1.50
CA GLN A 82 -7.05 -7.65 1.24
C GLN A 82 -8.39 -7.95 0.56
N ASN A 83 -8.41 -8.84 -0.42
CA ASN A 83 -9.64 -9.25 -1.10
C ASN A 83 -10.62 -9.88 -0.11
N MET A 84 -10.14 -10.78 0.76
CA MET A 84 -10.93 -11.35 1.84
C MET A 84 -11.39 -10.29 2.83
N ALA A 85 -10.60 -9.29 3.20
CA ALA A 85 -11.04 -8.26 4.14
C ALA A 85 -12.17 -7.37 3.60
N ARG A 86 -12.35 -7.26 2.27
CA ARG A 86 -13.41 -6.47 1.64
C ARG A 86 -14.79 -7.13 1.70
N THR A 87 -14.87 -8.45 1.80
CA THR A 87 -16.15 -9.15 1.97
C THR A 87 -16.72 -8.92 3.36
N ILE A 88 -18.01 -8.56 3.45
CA ILE A 88 -18.70 -8.24 4.72
C ILE A 88 -18.64 -9.42 5.71
N ALA A 89 -18.67 -10.65 5.20
CA ALA A 89 -18.60 -11.88 6.01
C ALA A 89 -17.26 -12.10 6.74
N SER A 90 -16.20 -11.43 6.31
CA SER A 90 -14.83 -11.54 6.84
C SER A 90 -14.31 -10.21 7.37
N ARG A 91 -15.17 -9.19 7.49
CA ARG A 91 -14.84 -7.98 8.24
C ARG A 91 -14.60 -8.39 9.69
N PRO A 92 -13.51 -7.93 10.33
CA PRO A 92 -13.37 -8.11 11.76
C PRO A 92 -14.62 -7.52 12.45
N ALA A 93 -15.15 -8.23 13.44
CA ALA A 93 -16.30 -7.80 14.24
C ALA A 93 -15.90 -6.58 15.09
N ILE A 94 -15.77 -5.43 14.44
CA ILE A 94 -15.43 -4.17 15.09
C ILE A 94 -16.75 -3.43 15.30
N GLU A 95 -17.16 -3.33 16.56
CA GLU A 95 -18.22 -2.42 16.96
C GLU A 95 -17.66 -1.00 17.06
N VAL A 96 -17.98 -0.15 16.08
CA VAL A 96 -17.62 1.26 16.12
C VAL A 96 -18.71 2.03 16.84
N ARG A 97 -18.49 2.33 18.13
CA ARG A 97 -19.33 3.28 18.87
C ARG A 97 -18.85 4.70 18.60
N LEU A 98 -19.66 5.51 17.93
CA LEU A 98 -19.40 6.94 17.78
C LEU A 98 -19.55 7.62 19.15
N LEU A 99 -18.45 8.18 19.68
CA LEU A 99 -18.47 9.00 20.89
C LEU A 99 -18.50 10.47 20.50
N GLN A 100 -19.58 11.16 20.85
CA GLN A 100 -19.69 12.61 20.69
C GLN A 100 -18.90 13.29 21.82
N VAL A 101 -17.81 13.98 21.47
CA VAL A 101 -17.04 14.78 22.44
C VAL A 101 -17.70 16.15 22.54
N ILE A 102 -18.30 16.44 23.69
CA ILE A 102 -18.81 17.77 24.02
C ILE A 102 -17.65 18.56 24.64
N TYR A 103 -17.15 19.56 23.91
CA TYR A 103 -16.21 20.53 24.48
C TYR A 103 -17.00 21.54 25.32
N ALA A 104 -16.85 21.47 26.64
CA ALA A 104 -17.34 22.53 27.51
C ALA A 104 -16.38 23.74 27.40
N SER A 105 -16.87 24.89 26.93
CA SER A 105 -16.12 26.13 27.11
C SER A 105 -16.24 26.52 28.58
N THR A 106 -15.19 26.34 29.36
CA THR A 106 -15.09 27.00 30.67
C THR A 106 -14.93 28.49 30.43
N ASN A 107 -16.03 29.24 30.51
CA ASN A 107 -15.97 30.67 30.72
C ASN A 107 -15.44 30.90 32.14
N TYR A 108 -14.19 31.34 32.25
CA TYR A 108 -13.68 31.91 33.49
C TYR A 108 -14.36 33.28 33.69
N LEU A 109 -15.12 33.41 34.78
CA LEU A 109 -15.51 34.69 35.38
C LEU A 109 -14.44 35.11 36.40
#